data_AF-A0A2S5LBV5-F1
#
_entry.id   AF-A0A2S5LBV5-F1
#
_cell.length_a   1.000
_cell.length_b   1.000
_cell.length_c   1.000
_cell.angle_alpha   90.00
_cell.angle_beta   90.00
_cell.angle_gamma   90.00
#
_symmetry.space_group_name_H-M   'P 1'
#
loop_
_entity.id
_entity.type
_entity.pdbx_description
1 polymer ?
#
loop_
_entity_poly.entity_id
_entity_poly.type
_entity_poly.pdbx_seq_one_letter_code
_entity_poly.pdbx_strand_id
1 'polypeptide(L)'
;KGWRIDSGKAPEKIEARDGVLQVKLGDLIEETAEVVNPEDRTHIAISIPLAAGFEPLNPNIATAPAEAQPSIAPTLPPTWVAFGDDRVFYAYDSLPKGTYRFAFRLRAQTAGAYTQPPALVAAMYKKGLRATSAGAKVEIGK
;
A
#
# COMPACT_ATOMS: atom_id res chain seq x y z
N LYS A 1 6.13 3.03 2.18
CA LYS A 1 7.03 2.77 3.34
C LYS A 1 6.41 1.64 4.15
N GLY A 2 7.17 0.65 4.62
CA GLY A 2 6.64 -0.48 5.38
C GLY A 2 6.95 -0.41 6.88
N TRP A 3 6.00 -0.85 7.70
CA TRP A 3 6.11 -0.94 9.16
C TRP A 3 5.69 -2.32 9.62
N ARG A 4 6.47 -2.97 10.47
CA ARG A 4 6.06 -4.20 11.14
C ARG A 4 5.12 -3.85 12.29
N ILE A 5 4.01 -4.56 12.36
CA ILE A 5 2.97 -4.41 13.38
C ILE A 5 2.97 -5.66 14.26
N ASP A 6 3.15 -5.47 15.56
CA ASP A 6 3.02 -6.52 16.57
C ASP A 6 2.02 -6.06 17.63
N SER A 7 1.12 -6.94 18.04
CA SER A 7 0.04 -6.59 18.95
C SER A 7 0.62 -6.18 20.31
N GLY A 8 0.25 -4.99 20.78
CA GLY A 8 0.73 -4.44 22.05
C GLY A 8 2.13 -3.82 22.01
N LYS A 9 2.76 -3.68 20.83
CA LYS A 9 4.03 -2.96 20.66
C LYS A 9 3.88 -1.76 19.72
N ALA A 10 4.81 -0.82 19.81
CA ALA A 10 4.90 0.28 18.86
C ALA A 10 5.28 -0.26 17.46
N PRO A 11 4.72 0.30 16.37
CA PRO A 11 5.11 -0.05 15.01
C PRO A 11 6.62 0.12 14.79
N GLU A 12 7.26 -0.89 14.21
CA GLU A 12 8.69 -0.87 13.90
C GLU A 12 8.87 -0.58 12.41
N LYS A 13 9.68 0.42 12.06
CA LYS A 13 9.97 0.71 10.65
C LYS A 13 10.79 -0.42 10.05
N ILE A 14 10.37 -0.94 8.89
CA ILE A 14 11.15 -1.94 8.16
C ILE A 14 12.23 -1.19 7.37
N GLU A 15 13.48 -1.35 7.80
CA GLU A 15 14.62 -0.78 7.11
C GLU A 15 15.17 -1.74 6.06
N ALA A 16 15.61 -1.17 4.93
CA ALA A 16 16.27 -1.94 3.90
C ALA A 16 17.72 -2.21 4.31
N ARG A 17 18.14 -3.48 4.28
CA ARG A 17 19.55 -3.89 4.37
C ARG A 17 20.05 -4.14 2.96
N ASP A 18 21.11 -3.46 2.56
CA ASP A 18 21.67 -3.52 1.19
C ASP A 18 20.61 -3.29 0.09
N GLY A 19 19.63 -2.42 0.37
CA GLY A 19 18.53 -2.09 -0.55
C GLY A 19 17.41 -3.14 -0.61
N VAL A 20 17.41 -4.14 0.27
CA VAL A 20 16.37 -5.18 0.37
C VAL A 20 15.63 -5.06 1.69
N LEU A 21 14.30 -4.99 1.64
CA LEU A 21 13.43 -5.02 2.81
C LEU A 21 13.40 -6.45 3.37
N GLN A 22 13.81 -6.60 4.63
CA GLN A 22 13.89 -7.89 5.31
C GLN A 22 12.68 -8.10 6.21
N VAL A 23 11.86 -9.11 5.89
CA VAL A 23 10.66 -9.47 6.64
C VAL A 23 10.65 -10.97 6.92
N LYS A 24 9.87 -11.39 7.92
CA LYS A 24 9.72 -12.79 8.28
C LYS A 24 8.34 -13.31 7.87
N LEU A 25 8.27 -14.59 7.59
CA LEU A 25 7.02 -15.30 7.38
C LEU A 25 6.06 -15.04 8.57
N GLY A 26 4.83 -14.64 8.26
CA GLY A 26 3.81 -14.29 9.24
C GLY A 26 3.83 -12.85 9.73
N ASP A 27 4.87 -12.06 9.41
CA ASP A 27 4.91 -10.64 9.77
C ASP A 27 3.65 -9.92 9.25
N LEU A 28 2.98 -9.19 10.15
CA LEU A 28 1.96 -8.22 9.79
C LEU A 28 2.66 -6.91 9.45
N ILE A 29 2.44 -6.42 8.24
CA ILE A 29 3.12 -5.25 7.69
C ILE A 29 2.07 -4.21 7.38
N GLU A 30 2.28 -2.99 7.80
CA GLU A 30 1.52 -1.84 7.36
C GLU A 30 2.31 -1.06 6.33
N GLU A 31 1.77 -0.95 5.12
CA GLU A 31 2.31 -0.10 4.10
C GLU A 31 1.63 1.26 4.12
N THR A 32 2.45 2.30 4.04
CA THR A 32 1.98 3.68 3.86
C THR A 32 2.42 4.24 2.52
N ALA A 33 1.48 4.89 1.84
CA ALA A 33 1.69 5.60 0.59
C ALA A 33 1.30 7.06 0.73
N GLU A 34 1.93 7.92 -0.07
CA GLU A 34 1.66 9.36 -0.11
C GLU A 34 1.56 9.81 -1.57
N VAL A 35 0.55 10.62 -1.86
CA VAL A 35 0.36 11.26 -3.16
C VAL A 35 0.29 12.77 -2.95
N VAL A 36 1.17 13.51 -3.62
CA VAL A 36 1.12 14.97 -3.69
C VAL A 36 0.44 15.34 -5.02
N ASN A 37 -0.73 15.96 -4.91
CA ASN A 37 -1.50 16.42 -6.06
C ASN A 37 -1.47 17.97 -6.13
N PRO A 38 -0.76 18.58 -7.08
CA PRO A 38 -0.52 20.02 -7.09
C PRO A 38 -1.72 20.86 -7.57
N GLU A 39 -2.74 20.24 -8.17
CA GLU A 39 -3.89 20.88 -8.82
C GLU A 39 -5.15 20.07 -8.54
N ASP A 40 -6.32 20.66 -8.67
CA ASP A 40 -7.57 19.90 -8.63
C ASP A 40 -7.65 18.97 -9.86
N ARG A 41 -7.98 17.70 -9.62
CA ARG A 41 -8.06 16.67 -10.65
C ARG A 41 -9.32 15.83 -10.48
N THR A 42 -9.71 15.15 -11.55
CA THR A 42 -10.83 14.22 -11.56
C THR A 42 -10.41 12.87 -12.12
N HIS A 43 -11.13 11.81 -11.72
CA HIS A 43 -10.93 10.44 -12.16
C HIS A 43 -9.47 9.97 -12.02
N ILE A 44 -8.96 10.04 -10.81
CA ILE A 44 -7.61 9.60 -10.46
C ILE A 44 -7.65 8.15 -9.99
N ALA A 45 -6.82 7.32 -10.60
CA ALA A 45 -6.56 5.95 -10.21
C ALA A 45 -5.18 5.86 -9.55
N ILE A 46 -5.12 5.19 -8.40
CA ILE A 46 -3.88 4.90 -7.66
C ILE A 46 -3.79 3.39 -7.55
N SER A 47 -2.78 2.81 -8.19
CA SER A 47 -2.50 1.38 -8.17
C SER A 47 -1.22 1.15 -7.38
N ILE A 48 -1.28 0.31 -6.34
CA ILE A 48 -0.14 -0.04 -5.49
C ILE A 48 0.09 -1.55 -5.61
N PRO A 49 0.97 -1.99 -6.54
CA PRO A 49 1.30 -3.39 -6.71
C PRO A 49 2.01 -3.96 -5.47
N LEU A 50 1.73 -5.23 -5.17
CA LEU A 50 2.32 -5.95 -4.05
C LEU A 50 3.46 -6.84 -4.53
N ALA A 51 4.41 -7.12 -3.64
CA ALA A 51 5.35 -8.21 -3.86
C ALA A 51 4.60 -9.54 -3.72
N ALA A 52 4.85 -10.52 -4.59
CA ALA A 52 4.08 -11.76 -4.65
C ALA A 52 4.07 -12.60 -3.35
N GLY A 53 5.02 -12.38 -2.44
CA GLY A 53 5.04 -13.04 -1.14
C GLY A 53 4.08 -12.43 -0.10
N PHE A 54 3.41 -11.32 -0.42
CA PHE A 54 2.47 -10.63 0.44
C PHE A 54 1.02 -10.90 0.06
N GLU A 55 0.17 -10.98 1.09
CA GLU A 55 -1.27 -11.06 0.97
C GLU A 55 -1.90 -9.81 1.62
N PRO A 56 -2.75 -9.03 0.91
CA PRO A 56 -3.40 -7.88 1.51
C PRO A 56 -4.55 -8.27 2.43
N LEU A 57 -4.65 -7.60 3.57
CA LEU A 57 -5.80 -7.73 4.47
C LEU A 57 -6.85 -6.69 4.10
N ASN A 58 -8.04 -7.16 3.73
CA ASN A 58 -9.16 -6.30 3.37
C ASN A 58 -10.02 -5.97 4.61
N PRO A 59 -9.97 -4.74 5.15
CA PRO A 59 -10.77 -4.35 6.31
C PRO A 59 -12.26 -4.17 5.99
N ASN A 60 -12.65 -4.15 4.71
CA ASN A 60 -14.05 -3.92 4.31
C ASN A 60 -14.91 -5.20 4.31
N ILE A 61 -14.31 -6.36 4.62
CA ILE A 61 -15.04 -7.61 4.74
C ILE A 61 -15.70 -7.66 6.13
N ALA A 62 -16.98 -8.02 6.20
CA ALA A 62 -17.75 -8.03 7.45
C ALA A 62 -17.15 -8.90 8.57
N THR A 63 -16.39 -9.93 8.20
CA THR A 63 -15.70 -10.86 9.11
C THR A 63 -14.19 -10.62 9.17
N ALA A 64 -13.70 -9.48 8.69
CA ALA A 64 -12.28 -9.13 8.75
C ALA A 64 -11.80 -9.10 10.21
N PRO A 65 -10.63 -9.66 10.51
CA PRO A 65 -10.07 -9.56 11.84
C PRO A 65 -9.63 -8.12 12.13
N ALA A 66 -9.59 -7.72 13.41
CA ALA A 66 -9.20 -6.35 13.80
C ALA A 66 -7.79 -5.97 13.31
N GLU A 67 -6.92 -6.95 13.12
CA GLU A 67 -5.59 -6.75 12.56
C GLU A 67 -5.59 -6.29 11.09
N ALA A 68 -6.69 -6.44 10.34
CA ALA A 68 -6.82 -5.89 8.99
C ALA A 68 -6.95 -4.37 8.97
N GLN A 69 -7.37 -3.76 10.08
CA GLN A 69 -7.64 -2.33 10.15
C GLN A 69 -6.33 -1.53 10.18
N PRO A 70 -6.05 -0.66 9.18
CA PRO A 70 -4.84 0.17 9.19
C PRO A 70 -4.84 1.18 10.34
N SER A 71 -3.64 1.61 10.75
CA SER A 71 -3.44 2.59 11.85
C SER A 71 -3.96 3.99 11.54
N ILE A 72 -4.03 4.35 10.25
CA ILE A 72 -4.61 5.61 9.78
C ILE A 72 -5.64 5.34 8.70
N ALA A 73 -6.73 6.10 8.73
CA ALA A 73 -7.66 6.18 7.60
C ALA A 73 -7.01 6.99 6.45
N PRO A 74 -7.45 6.77 5.19
CA PRO A 74 -7.08 7.65 4.10
C PRO A 74 -7.41 9.11 4.43
N THR A 75 -6.51 10.04 4.10
CA THR A 75 -6.71 11.49 4.37
C THR A 75 -8.01 12.01 3.75
N LEU A 76 -8.39 11.45 2.59
CA LEU A 76 -9.68 11.64 1.96
C LEU A 76 -10.25 10.26 1.64
N PRO A 77 -11.48 9.92 2.06
CA PRO A 77 -12.12 8.66 1.68
C PRO A 77 -12.16 8.50 0.14
N PRO A 78 -11.74 7.35 -0.39
CA PRO A 78 -11.80 7.11 -1.83
C PRO A 78 -13.24 6.89 -2.31
N THR A 79 -13.52 7.21 -3.58
CA THR A 79 -14.78 6.83 -4.23
C THR A 79 -14.89 5.31 -4.31
N TRP A 80 -13.78 4.64 -4.61
CA TRP A 80 -13.70 3.20 -4.69
C TRP A 80 -12.35 2.70 -4.18
N VAL A 81 -12.37 1.55 -3.50
CA VAL A 81 -11.17 0.85 -3.06
C VAL A 81 -11.33 -0.65 -3.31
N ALA A 82 -10.25 -1.28 -3.77
CA ALA A 82 -10.17 -2.73 -3.93
C ALA A 82 -8.85 -3.25 -3.36
N PHE A 83 -8.94 -4.37 -2.65
CA PHE A 83 -7.81 -5.14 -2.15
C PHE A 83 -7.79 -6.43 -2.99
N GLY A 84 -6.98 -6.43 -4.04
CA GLY A 84 -6.81 -7.59 -4.92
C GLY A 84 -5.49 -8.30 -4.66
N ASP A 85 -5.39 -9.53 -5.15
CA ASP A 85 -4.25 -10.43 -4.89
C ASP A 85 -2.90 -9.81 -5.29
N ASP A 86 -2.86 -9.01 -6.36
CA ASP A 86 -1.64 -8.42 -6.90
C ASP A 86 -1.43 -6.93 -6.55
N ARG A 87 -2.47 -6.25 -6.04
CA ARG A 87 -2.44 -4.81 -5.75
C ARG A 87 -3.56 -4.35 -4.82
N VAL A 88 -3.27 -3.25 -4.11
CA VAL A 88 -4.31 -2.39 -3.54
C VAL A 88 -4.58 -1.23 -4.51
N PHE A 89 -5.85 -0.98 -4.80
CA PHE A 89 -6.30 0.01 -5.77
C PHE A 89 -7.25 1.02 -5.12
N TYR A 90 -7.01 2.31 -5.37
CA TYR A 90 -7.88 3.41 -4.95
C TYR A 90 -8.29 4.22 -6.18
N ALA A 91 -9.55 4.67 -6.21
CA ALA A 91 -10.04 5.61 -7.21
C ALA A 91 -10.78 6.78 -6.58
N TYR A 92 -10.65 7.93 -7.24
CA TYR A 92 -11.28 9.19 -6.88
C TYR A 92 -11.93 9.81 -8.11
N ASP A 93 -13.23 10.06 -8.07
CA ASP A 93 -13.91 10.85 -9.11
C ASP A 93 -13.46 12.31 -9.07
N SER A 94 -13.18 12.83 -7.87
CA SER A 94 -12.60 14.15 -7.63
C SER A 94 -11.49 14.06 -6.58
N LEU A 95 -10.33 14.61 -6.90
CA LEU A 95 -9.17 14.71 -6.03
C LEU A 95 -8.69 16.17 -6.04
N PRO A 96 -9.05 16.98 -5.03
CA PRO A 96 -8.57 18.34 -4.91
C PRO A 96 -7.03 18.44 -4.84
N LYS A 97 -6.51 19.65 -4.95
CA LYS A 97 -5.12 19.96 -4.64
C LYS A 97 -4.83 19.63 -3.17
N GLY A 98 -3.78 18.86 -2.91
CA GLY A 98 -3.40 18.50 -1.56
C GLY A 98 -2.41 17.34 -1.48
N THR A 99 -2.12 16.91 -0.25
CA THR A 99 -1.30 15.73 0.03
C THR A 99 -2.16 14.68 0.71
N TYR A 100 -2.19 13.49 0.13
CA TYR A 100 -3.04 12.38 0.55
C TYR A 100 -2.19 11.24 1.06
N ARG A 101 -2.54 10.71 2.24
CA ARG A 101 -1.91 9.55 2.85
C ARG A 101 -2.86 8.37 2.86
N PHE A 102 -2.29 7.19 2.67
CA PHE A 102 -2.99 5.92 2.66
C PHE A 102 -2.21 4.95 3.54
N ALA A 103 -2.94 4.06 4.22
CA ALA A 103 -2.36 2.91 4.88
C ALA A 103 -3.21 1.66 4.60
N PHE A 104 -2.55 0.53 4.44
CA PHE A 104 -3.17 -0.78 4.35
C PHE A 104 -2.23 -1.82 4.95
N ARG A 105 -2.80 -2.95 5.39
CA ARG A 105 -2.04 -4.02 6.02
C ARG A 105 -1.90 -5.22 5.09
N LEU A 106 -0.74 -5.85 5.17
CA LEU A 106 -0.31 -7.01 4.40
C LEU A 106 0.19 -8.07 5.38
N ARG A 107 0.07 -9.34 5.00
CA ARG A 107 0.73 -10.46 5.68
C ARG A 107 1.82 -11.04 4.79
N ALA A 108 3.01 -11.24 5.37
CA ALA A 108 4.07 -12.02 4.74
C ALA A 108 3.70 -13.51 4.71
N GLN A 109 3.23 -14.00 3.56
CA GLN A 109 2.63 -15.34 3.47
C GLN A 109 3.55 -16.39 2.85
N THR A 110 4.44 -16.01 1.93
CA THR A 110 5.30 -16.97 1.22
C THR A 110 6.76 -16.56 1.29
N ALA A 111 7.60 -17.39 1.92
CA ALA A 111 9.04 -17.15 2.01
C ALA A 111 9.69 -17.10 0.61
N GLY A 112 10.61 -16.18 0.39
CA GLY A 112 11.26 -15.98 -0.91
C GLY A 112 11.76 -14.55 -1.14
N ALA A 113 12.41 -14.33 -2.29
CA ALA A 113 12.88 -13.02 -2.72
C ALA A 113 11.99 -12.49 -3.85
N TYR A 114 11.46 -11.28 -3.68
CA TYR A 114 10.47 -10.68 -4.57
C TYR A 114 10.86 -9.25 -4.93
N THR A 115 10.31 -8.79 -6.05
CA THR A 115 10.33 -7.38 -6.42
C THR A 115 8.93 -6.83 -6.25
N GLN A 116 8.80 -5.75 -5.49
CA GLN A 116 7.60 -4.93 -5.43
C GLN A 116 7.68 -3.87 -6.53
N PRO A 117 6.77 -3.90 -7.51
CA PRO A 117 6.73 -2.88 -8.55
C PRO A 117 6.44 -1.48 -7.97
N PRO A 118 6.86 -0.41 -8.64
CA PRO A 118 6.43 0.95 -8.32
C PRO A 118 4.91 1.09 -8.27
N ALA A 119 4.41 1.87 -7.31
CA ALA A 119 3.05 2.36 -7.35
C ALA A 119 2.88 3.34 -8.53
N LEU A 120 1.68 3.39 -9.10
CA LEU A 120 1.30 4.26 -10.21
C LEU A 120 0.09 5.08 -9.81
N VAL A 121 0.18 6.40 -9.95
CA VAL A 121 -0.99 7.28 -9.97
C VAL A 121 -1.18 7.81 -11.39
N ALA A 122 -2.42 7.78 -11.90
CA ALA A 122 -2.74 8.27 -13.23
C ALA A 122 -4.15 8.86 -13.29
N ALA A 123 -4.33 9.88 -14.12
CA ALA A 123 -5.66 10.32 -14.51
C ALA A 123 -6.22 9.35 -15.57
N MET A 124 -7.37 8.74 -15.27
CA MET A 124 -7.96 7.68 -16.11
C MET A 124 -8.30 8.18 -17.52
N TYR A 125 -8.75 9.43 -17.63
CA TYR A 125 -9.22 10.01 -18.89
C TYR A 125 -8.29 11.10 -19.46
N LYS A 126 -7.11 11.32 -18.86
CA LYS A 126 -6.11 12.26 -19.38
C LYS A 126 -4.77 11.54 -19.56
N LYS A 127 -4.58 11.00 -20.76
CA LYS A 127 -3.36 10.27 -21.12
C LYS A 127 -2.11 11.11 -20.84
N GLY A 128 -1.09 10.46 -20.30
CA GLY A 128 0.20 11.08 -19.99
C GLY A 128 0.27 11.78 -18.62
N LEU A 129 -0.87 12.08 -17.99
CA LEU A 129 -0.88 12.59 -16.62
C LEU A 129 -0.76 11.42 -15.64
N ARG A 130 0.49 11.14 -15.24
CA ARG A 130 0.83 10.03 -14.33
C ARG A 130 2.10 10.32 -13.54
N ALA A 131 2.27 9.63 -12.43
CA ALA A 131 3.51 9.58 -11.66
C ALA A 131 3.71 8.18 -11.08
N THR A 132 4.97 7.82 -10.83
CA THR A 132 5.33 6.53 -10.23
C THR A 132 6.17 6.73 -8.98
N SER A 133 6.01 5.85 -7.99
CA SER A 133 6.91 5.81 -6.84
C SER A 133 8.22 5.09 -7.15
N ALA A 134 9.09 4.93 -6.16
CA ALA A 134 10.09 3.87 -6.19
C ALA A 134 9.41 2.50 -6.00
N GLY A 135 10.01 1.45 -6.57
CA GLY A 135 9.73 0.06 -6.20
C GLY A 135 10.64 -0.38 -5.04
N ALA A 136 10.54 -1.65 -4.65
CA ALA A 136 11.39 -2.23 -3.61
C ALA A 136 11.78 -3.68 -3.92
N LYS A 137 12.92 -4.13 -3.38
CA LYS A 137 13.22 -5.55 -3.24
C LYS A 137 12.80 -6.00 -1.85
N VAL A 138 12.21 -7.17 -1.76
CA VAL A 138 11.69 -7.74 -0.52
C VAL A 138 12.22 -9.16 -0.39
N GLU A 139 12.71 -9.51 0.79
CA GLU A 139 13.04 -10.87 1.16
C GLU A 139 12.22 -11.30 2.37
N ILE A 140 11.46 -12.38 2.19
CA ILE A 140 10.65 -13.01 3.22
C ILE A 140 11.40 -14.24 3.71
N GLY A 141 12.04 -14.11 4.88
CA GLY A 141 12.72 -15.20 5.56
C GLY A 141 11.75 -16.15 6.27
N LYS A 142 12.24 -17.35 6.60
CA LYS A 142 11.51 -18.28 7.48
C LYS A 142 11.58 -17.84 8.94
#